data_AF-D6A520-F1
#
_entry.id   AF-D6A520-F1
#
_cell.length_a   1.000
_cell.length_b   1.000
_cell.length_c   1.000
_cell.angle_alpha   90.00
_cell.angle_beta   90.00
_cell.angle_gamma   90.00
#
_symmetry.space_group_name_H-M   'P 1'
#
loop_
_entity.id
_entity.type
_entity.pdbx_description
1 polymer ?
#
loop_
_entity_poly.entity_id
_entity_poly.type
_entity_poly.pdbx_seq_one_letter_code
_entity_poly.pdbx_strand_id
1 'polypeptide(L)'
;MTPALETTGPKVRLRLEGGWFTVCDLSALLPGRGVAALLPDGRQVAVFADRAGRLHAIDNRDPFTGAAVLSRGLTGTHRGRPFVASPLLKQRFDLESGQCLDDAAVRVTAYEVTAAEVTAAE
;
A
#
# COMPACT_ATOMS: atom_id res chain seq x y z
N MET A 1 -26.61 17.96 -14.63
CA MET A 1 -26.20 16.62 -14.14
C MET A 1 -25.02 16.18 -15.00
N THR A 2 -23.81 16.32 -14.49
CA THR A 2 -22.60 15.85 -15.18
C THR A 2 -22.45 14.37 -14.87
N PRO A 3 -22.38 13.47 -15.86
CA PRO A 3 -22.09 12.07 -15.57
C PRO A 3 -20.70 11.99 -14.94
N ALA A 4 -20.59 11.33 -13.79
CA ALA A 4 -19.30 10.92 -13.26
C ALA A 4 -18.70 9.97 -14.30
N LEU A 5 -17.55 10.34 -14.89
CA LEU A 5 -16.82 9.43 -15.77
C LEU A 5 -16.61 8.13 -15.00
N GLU A 6 -17.24 7.05 -15.46
CA GLU A 6 -16.82 5.71 -15.10
C GLU A 6 -15.34 5.62 -15.46
N THR A 7 -14.49 5.60 -14.44
CA THR A 7 -13.05 5.56 -14.65
C THR A 7 -12.73 4.13 -15.07
N THR A 8 -12.73 3.90 -16.38
CA THR A 8 -12.20 2.70 -17.06
C THR A 8 -10.68 2.66 -16.93
N GLY A 9 -10.17 2.92 -15.73
CA GLY A 9 -8.75 2.95 -15.42
C GLY A 9 -8.35 1.65 -14.75
N PRO A 10 -7.05 1.31 -14.78
CA PRO A 10 -6.52 0.18 -14.05
C PRO A 10 -6.86 0.30 -12.56
N LYS A 11 -7.33 -0.80 -11.97
CA LYS A 11 -7.60 -0.91 -10.54
C LYS A 11 -6.41 -1.55 -9.86
N VAL A 12 -6.09 -1.08 -8.67
CA VAL A 12 -5.08 -1.70 -7.81
C VAL A 12 -5.71 -2.86 -7.06
N ARG A 13 -5.03 -4.00 -7.14
CA ARG A 13 -5.46 -5.28 -6.57
C ARG A 13 -4.36 -5.85 -5.69
N LEU A 14 -4.76 -6.49 -4.60
CA LEU A 14 -3.87 -7.19 -3.68
C LEU A 14 -4.10 -8.69 -3.73
N ARG A 15 -3.03 -9.47 -3.65
CA ARG A 15 -3.10 -10.92 -3.51
C ARG A 15 -3.42 -11.27 -2.06
N LEU A 16 -4.61 -11.82 -1.86
CA LEU A 16 -5.04 -12.44 -0.60
C LEU A 16 -5.16 -13.97 -0.80
N GLU A 17 -5.36 -14.71 0.29
CA GLU A 17 -5.49 -16.18 0.26
C GLU A 17 -6.59 -16.65 -0.71
N GLY A 18 -7.72 -15.92 -0.76
CA GLY A 18 -8.87 -16.25 -1.61
C GLY A 18 -8.81 -15.71 -3.04
N GLY A 19 -7.77 -14.97 -3.45
CA GLY A 19 -7.72 -14.37 -4.78
C GLY A 19 -7.16 -12.95 -4.81
N TRP A 20 -7.43 -12.26 -5.92
CA TRP A 20 -7.08 -10.86 -6.09
C TRP A 20 -8.22 -9.96 -5.64
N PHE A 21 -7.98 -9.14 -4.63
CA PHE A 21 -8.95 -8.22 -4.06
C PHE A 21 -8.70 -6.80 -4.55
N THR A 22 -9.71 -6.16 -5.12
CA THR A 22 -9.62 -4.77 -5.61
C THR A 22 -9.69 -3.78 -4.46
N VAL A 23 -8.73 -2.86 -4.41
CA VAL A 23 -8.56 -1.92 -3.30
C VAL A 23 -9.01 -0.50 -3.66
N CYS A 24 -8.47 0.04 -4.76
CA CYS A 24 -8.76 1.39 -5.21
C CYS A 24 -8.44 1.53 -6.70
N ASP A 25 -8.87 2.65 -7.28
CA ASP A 25 -8.41 3.10 -8.59
C ASP A 25 -6.93 3.48 -8.56
N LEU A 26 -6.17 3.14 -9.60
CA LEU A 26 -4.77 3.57 -9.71
C LEU A 26 -4.65 5.11 -9.69
N SER A 27 -5.64 5.82 -10.23
CA SER A 27 -5.70 7.28 -10.22
C SER A 27 -5.81 7.89 -8.82
N ALA A 28 -6.22 7.12 -7.81
CA ALA A 28 -6.25 7.56 -6.42
C ALA A 28 -4.86 7.53 -5.75
N LEU A 29 -3.89 6.83 -6.33
CA LEU A 29 -2.53 6.73 -5.81
C LEU A 29 -1.65 7.83 -6.38
N LEU A 30 -1.41 8.86 -5.57
CA LEU A 30 -0.41 9.87 -5.86
C LEU A 30 0.98 9.36 -5.47
N PRO A 31 2.00 9.49 -6.34
CA PRO A 31 3.34 9.02 -6.04
C PRO A 31 3.88 9.57 -4.72
N GLY A 32 4.34 8.66 -3.84
CA GLY A 32 4.86 8.98 -2.51
C GLY A 32 3.80 9.31 -1.44
N ARG A 33 2.51 9.21 -1.76
CA ARG A 33 1.42 9.25 -0.77
C ARG A 33 0.81 7.87 -0.64
N GLY A 34 0.70 7.39 0.60
CA GLY A 34 0.03 6.15 0.90
C GLY A 34 -1.49 6.33 0.96
N VAL A 35 -2.20 5.29 0.55
CA VAL A 35 -3.65 5.15 0.74
C VAL A 35 -3.89 3.97 1.68
N ALA A 36 -4.68 4.18 2.73
CA ALA A 36 -5.15 3.10 3.58
C ALA A 36 -6.38 2.44 2.95
N ALA A 37 -6.45 1.11 3.04
CA ALA A 37 -7.63 0.37 2.67
C ALA A 37 -7.95 -0.73 3.68
N LEU A 38 -9.23 -1.07 3.76
CA LEU A 38 -9.74 -2.13 4.62
C LEU A 38 -9.88 -3.42 3.81
N LEU A 39 -9.28 -4.50 4.31
CA LEU A 39 -9.40 -5.83 3.73
C LEU A 39 -10.67 -6.54 4.26
N PRO A 40 -11.18 -7.57 3.55
CA PRO A 40 -12.38 -8.30 3.95
C PRO A 40 -12.28 -8.97 5.33
N ASP A 41 -11.08 -9.29 5.79
CA ASP A 41 -10.80 -9.88 7.10
C ASP A 41 -10.66 -8.84 8.24
N GLY A 42 -10.92 -7.56 7.94
CA GLY A 42 -10.82 -6.45 8.89
C GLY A 42 -9.40 -5.91 9.09
N ARG A 43 -8.37 -6.50 8.46
CA ARG A 43 -7.02 -5.92 8.45
C ARG A 43 -6.98 -4.67 7.59
N GLN A 44 -6.01 -3.80 7.85
CA GLN A 44 -5.79 -2.59 7.06
C GLN A 44 -4.47 -2.68 6.33
N VAL A 45 -4.44 -2.20 5.10
CA VAL A 45 -3.26 -2.19 4.24
C VAL A 45 -2.95 -0.76 3.83
N ALA A 46 -1.67 -0.42 3.79
CA ALA A 46 -1.14 0.82 3.24
C ALA A 46 -0.57 0.53 1.86
N VAL A 47 -1.16 1.15 0.84
CA VAL A 47 -0.76 1.02 -0.56
C VAL A 47 -0.05 2.28 -1.00
N PHE A 48 1.09 2.13 -1.69
CA PHE A 48 1.91 3.21 -2.18
C PHE A 48 2.21 3.01 -3.67
N ALA A 49 2.27 4.12 -4.40
CA ALA A 49 2.89 4.17 -5.71
C ALA A 49 4.21 4.94 -5.62
N ASP A 50 5.26 4.44 -6.26
CA ASP A 50 6.50 5.19 -6.45
C ASP A 50 6.42 6.09 -7.70
N ARG A 51 7.45 6.93 -7.90
CA ARG A 51 7.50 7.81 -9.08
C ARG A 51 7.76 7.07 -10.40
N ALA A 52 8.19 5.82 -10.34
CA ALA A 52 8.37 4.95 -11.51
C ALA A 52 7.09 4.14 -11.83
N GLY A 53 6.00 4.33 -11.07
CA GLY A 53 4.74 3.60 -11.24
C GLY A 53 4.72 2.21 -10.60
N ARG A 54 5.74 1.84 -9.83
CA ARG A 54 5.73 0.58 -9.07
C ARG A 54 4.83 0.72 -7.86
N LEU A 55 4.10 -0.35 -7.60
CA LEU A 55 3.15 -0.44 -6.49
C LEU A 55 3.76 -1.23 -5.34
N HIS A 56 3.48 -0.79 -4.13
CA HIS A 56 3.88 -1.46 -2.90
C HIS A 56 2.71 -1.50 -1.93
N ALA A 57 2.57 -2.60 -1.20
CA ALA A 57 1.52 -2.75 -0.21
C ALA A 57 2.06 -3.44 1.04
N ILE A 58 1.84 -2.82 2.19
CA ILE A 58 2.23 -3.35 3.50
C ILE A 58 1.08 -3.19 4.50
N ASP A 59 1.13 -3.86 5.65
CA ASP A 59 0.18 -3.61 6.73
C ASP A 59 0.14 -2.10 7.08
N ASN A 60 -1.05 -1.54 7.29
CA ASN A 60 -1.20 -0.15 7.71
C ASN A 60 -0.90 0.03 9.21
N ARG A 61 -0.95 -1.06 9.97
CA ARG A 61 -0.70 -1.06 11.42
C ARG A 61 0.80 -1.01 11.72
N ASP A 62 1.20 0.02 12.44
CA ASP A 62 2.55 0.14 13.00
C ASP A 62 2.71 -0.89 14.14
N PRO A 63 3.69 -1.82 14.06
CA PRO A 63 3.87 -2.86 15.06
C PRO A 63 4.37 -2.35 16.42
N PHE A 64 5.00 -1.17 16.48
CA PHE A 64 5.50 -0.60 17.73
C PHE A 64 4.39 0.08 18.54
N THR A 65 3.48 0.78 17.86
CA THR A 65 2.41 1.55 18.51
C THR A 65 1.04 0.85 18.45
N GLY A 66 0.88 -0.10 17.54
CA GLY A 66 -0.40 -0.73 17.24
C GLY A 66 -1.36 0.15 16.44
N ALA A 67 -0.96 1.37 16.04
CA ALA A 67 -1.83 2.33 15.35
C ALA A 67 -1.81 2.14 13.82
N ALA A 68 -2.96 2.31 13.16
CA ALA A 68 -3.11 2.17 11.72
C ALA A 68 -2.70 3.45 10.95
N VAL A 69 -1.40 3.76 10.95
CA VAL A 69 -0.87 5.06 10.49
C VAL A 69 0.19 4.98 9.39
N LEU A 70 0.65 3.79 8.98
CA LEU A 70 1.79 3.66 8.06
C LEU A 70 1.53 4.29 6.69
N SER A 71 0.30 4.23 6.17
CA SER A 71 -0.15 4.93 4.96
C SER A 71 0.10 6.45 4.96
N ARG A 72 0.20 7.06 6.15
CA ARG A 72 0.47 8.50 6.32
C ARG A 72 1.96 8.80 6.48
N GLY A 73 2.80 7.78 6.42
CA GLY A 73 4.25 7.89 6.55
C GLY A 73 4.89 8.57 5.35
N LEU A 74 6.11 9.06 5.57
CA LEU A 74 6.93 9.63 4.51
C LEU A 74 7.66 8.52 3.78
N THR A 75 7.49 8.43 2.46
CA THR A 75 8.24 7.49 1.64
C THR A 75 9.62 8.04 1.27
N GLY A 76 10.62 7.16 1.21
CA GLY A 76 11.97 7.50 0.77
C GLY A 76 12.71 6.28 0.21
N THR A 77 13.99 6.47 -0.08
CA THR A 77 14.87 5.39 -0.54
C THR A 77 16.09 5.32 0.36
N HIS A 78 16.46 4.12 0.81
CA HIS A 78 17.67 3.87 1.58
C HIS A 78 18.48 2.77 0.91
N ARG A 79 19.69 3.08 0.43
CA ARG A 79 20.57 2.12 -0.28
C ARG A 79 19.87 1.39 -1.43
N GLY A 80 19.05 2.12 -2.20
CA GLY A 80 18.28 1.57 -3.32
C GLY A 80 16.94 0.94 -2.93
N ARG A 81 16.65 0.75 -1.65
CA ARG A 81 15.41 0.13 -1.16
C ARG A 81 14.34 1.18 -0.84
N PRO A 82 13.12 1.08 -1.39
CA PRO A 82 12.03 1.99 -1.03
C PRO A 82 11.54 1.69 0.39
N PHE A 83 11.32 2.72 1.20
CA PHE A 83 10.81 2.59 2.56
C PHE A 83 9.74 3.63 2.86
N VAL A 84 8.95 3.38 3.90
CA VAL A 84 8.06 4.35 4.54
C VAL A 84 8.48 4.55 6.01
N ALA A 85 8.64 5.79 6.43
CA ALA A 85 8.88 6.12 7.84
C ALA A 85 7.55 6.28 8.58
N SER A 86 7.37 5.55 9.69
CA SER A 86 6.19 5.68 10.55
C SER A 86 6.01 7.14 10.99
N PRO A 87 4.80 7.73 10.88
CA PRO A 87 4.55 9.10 11.31
C PRO A 87 4.85 9.35 12.79
N LEU A 88 4.66 8.33 13.64
CA LEU A 88 4.70 8.47 15.08
C LEU A 88 6.13 8.37 15.60
N LEU A 89 6.78 7.25 15.35
CA LEU A 89 8.07 6.93 15.96
C LEU A 89 9.24 6.87 14.95
N LYS A 90 8.98 7.21 13.68
CA LYS A 90 9.98 7.37 12.61
C LYS A 90 10.76 6.12 12.21
N GLN A 91 10.41 4.93 12.72
CA GLN A 91 10.98 3.68 12.20
C GLN A 91 10.64 3.53 10.73
N ARG A 92 11.61 3.03 9.97
CA ARG A 92 11.55 2.89 8.53
C ARG A 92 11.23 1.45 8.18
N PHE A 93 10.13 1.26 7.47
CA PHE A 93 9.71 -0.04 6.98
C PHE A 93 9.96 -0.12 5.48
N ASP A 94 10.68 -1.15 5.07
CA ASP A 94 10.93 -1.46 3.68
C ASP A 94 9.63 -1.82 2.96
N LEU A 95 9.34 -1.14 1.85
CA LEU A 95 8.09 -1.29 1.10
C LEU A 95 8.04 -2.56 0.24
N GLU A 96 9.17 -3.19 -0.02
CA GLU A 96 9.25 -4.44 -0.80
C GLU A 96 9.06 -5.68 0.08
N SER A 97 9.73 -5.73 1.23
CA SER A 97 9.74 -6.89 2.12
C SER A 97 8.91 -6.72 3.40
N GLY A 98 8.61 -5.48 3.79
CA GLY A 98 7.99 -5.14 5.08
C GLY A 98 8.98 -5.12 6.25
N GLN A 99 10.27 -5.39 6.03
CA GLN A 99 11.28 -5.41 7.08
C GLN A 99 11.49 -4.02 7.69
N CYS A 100 11.53 -3.91 9.02
CA CYS A 100 11.99 -2.69 9.67
C CYS A 100 13.50 -2.55 9.48
N LEU A 101 13.94 -1.41 8.94
CA LEU A 101 15.34 -1.09 8.68
C LEU A 101 16.09 -0.65 9.96
N ASP A 102 15.35 -0.25 10.98
CA ASP A 102 15.89 0.22 12.27
C ASP A 102 15.94 -0.90 13.32
N ASP A 103 15.14 -1.95 13.15
CA ASP A 103 15.11 -3.13 14.03
C ASP A 103 14.87 -4.41 13.22
N ALA A 104 15.89 -5.27 13.13
CA ALA A 104 15.82 -6.50 12.37
C ALA A 104 14.81 -7.53 12.93
N ALA A 105 14.44 -7.42 14.20
CA ALA A 105 13.46 -8.32 14.82
C ALA A 105 12.01 -7.98 14.45
N VAL A 106 11.77 -6.79 13.86
CA VAL A 106 10.42 -6.29 13.57
C VAL A 106 10.17 -6.27 12.06
N ARG A 107 9.00 -6.79 11.67
CA ARG A 107 8.56 -6.83 10.27
C ARG A 107 7.04 -6.64 10.20
N VAL A 108 6.57 -5.95 9.17
CA VAL A 108 5.16 -5.92 8.79
C VAL A 108 4.90 -6.85 7.61
N THR A 109 3.66 -7.30 7.45
CA THR A 109 3.27 -8.08 6.28
C THR A 109 3.36 -7.22 5.03
N ALA A 110 4.08 -7.69 4.02
CA ALA A 110 4.06 -7.15 2.66
C ALA A 110 3.11 -7.99 1.80
N TYR A 111 2.34 -7.33 0.95
CA TYR A 111 1.35 -7.95 0.08
C TYR A 111 1.79 -7.80 -1.37
N GLU A 112 1.54 -8.83 -2.18
CA GLU A 112 1.70 -8.73 -3.62
C GLU A 112 0.60 -7.82 -4.17
N VAL A 113 0.99 -6.82 -4.97
CA VAL A 113 0.12 -5.78 -5.48
C VAL A 113 0.32 -5.62 -6.99
N THR A 114 -0.78 -5.43 -7.71
CA THR A 114 -0.76 -5.21 -9.16
C THR A 114 -1.82 -4.20 -9.57
N ALA A 115 -1.59 -3.51 -10.68
CA ALA A 115 -2.58 -2.72 -11.37
C ALA A 115 -3.06 -3.48 -12.60
N ALA A 116 -4.36 -3.74 -12.68
CA ALA A 116 -4.96 -4.41 -13.83
C ALA A 116 -6.28 -3.74 -14.20
N GLU A 117 -6.59 -3.70 -15.49
CA GLU A 117 -7.95 -3.40 -15.93
C GLU A 117 -8.86 -4.50 -15.43
N VAL A 118 -9.87 -4.13 -14.65
CA VAL A 118 -10.91 -5.08 -14.24
C VAL A 118 -11.96 -5.01 -15.32
N THR A 119 -11.85 -5.90 -16.30
CA THR A 119 -12.97 -6.17 -17.19
C THR A 119 -14.10 -6.74 -16.34
N ALA A 120 -15.20 -6.00 -16.22
CA ALA A 120 -16.43 -6.55 -15.70
C ALA A 120 -16.85 -7.66 -16.67
N ALA A 121 -16.54 -8.92 -16.33
CA ALA A 121 -17.14 -10.06 -16.98
C ALA A 121 -18.56 -10.19 -16.41
N GLU A 122 -19.51 -9.83 -17.27
CA GLU A 122 -20.93 -10.21 -17.40
C GLU A 122 -21.66 -10.82 -16.19
#